data_AF-A0A965CAU6-F1
#
_entry.id   AF-A0A965CAU6-F1
#
_cell.length_a   1.000
_cell.length_b   1.000
_cell.length_c   1.000
_cell.angle_alpha   90.00
_cell.angle_beta   90.00
_cell.angle_gamma   90.00
#
_symmetry.space_group_name_H-M   'P 1'
#
loop_
_entity.id
_entity.type
_entity.pdbx_description
1 polymer ?
#
loop_
_entity_poly.entity_id
_entity_poly.type
_entity_poly.pdbx_seq_one_letter_code
_entity_poly.pdbx_strand_id
1 'polypeptide(L)'
;YIFSSSHQSDEAAASEFAHHLQTLYGYEPDRLAFRRLRFPTGYRSKQWVRNVVGVGMSSFFCEPLESTAIAMGHSTALCLREALRNQHVGVDLLRDRLNRSQLQLAQSVLEFVQMHYTLTQRRDSAFWRDYQAQGLAEHQRLWIEHYTKAPQGKRFDMADVKAVFGEFGMFCNLSYATMFYGYGMKPAALGVSQVKAAAIA
;
A
#
# COMPACT_ATOMS: atom_id res chain seq x y z
N TYR A 1 -16.43 5.90 0.01
CA TYR A 1 -15.65 7.14 0.10
C TYR A 1 -14.81 7.09 1.37
N ILE A 2 -13.48 7.07 1.24
CA ILE A 2 -12.54 7.16 2.37
C ILE A 2 -12.06 8.61 2.45
N PHE A 3 -12.10 9.20 3.63
CA PHE A 3 -11.70 10.59 3.85
C PHE A 3 -11.00 10.77 5.19
N SER A 4 -10.28 11.89 5.34
CA SER A 4 -9.59 12.23 6.58
C SER A 4 -10.45 13.18 7.43
N SER A 5 -10.77 12.76 8.65
CA SER A 5 -11.59 13.57 9.57
C SER A 5 -10.89 14.84 10.08
N SER A 6 -9.58 15.00 9.84
CA SER A 6 -8.87 16.26 10.12
C SER A 6 -8.99 17.27 8.97
N HIS A 7 -9.48 16.85 7.81
CA HIS A 7 -9.57 17.67 6.60
C HIS A 7 -11.00 17.93 6.15
N GLN A 8 -11.97 17.11 6.59
CA GLN A 8 -13.38 17.24 6.22
C GLN A 8 -14.28 16.68 7.32
N SER A 9 -15.45 17.31 7.51
CA SER A 9 -16.49 16.78 8.39
C SER A 9 -17.23 15.61 7.75
N ASP A 10 -17.90 14.80 8.57
CA ASP A 10 -18.65 13.65 8.06
C ASP A 10 -19.82 14.08 7.16
N GLU A 11 -20.44 15.23 7.45
CA GLU A 11 -21.57 15.79 6.70
C GLU A 11 -21.13 16.30 5.33
N ALA A 12 -19.97 16.97 5.28
CA ALA A 12 -19.37 17.40 4.02
C ALA A 12 -18.95 16.20 3.17
N ALA A 13 -18.38 15.17 3.79
CA ALA A 13 -17.98 13.95 3.09
C ALA A 13 -19.19 13.18 2.52
N ALA A 14 -20.29 13.09 3.28
CA ALA A 14 -21.53 12.49 2.80
C ALA A 14 -22.13 13.28 1.62
N SER A 15 -22.12 14.61 1.71
CA SER A 15 -22.63 15.48 0.65
C SER A 15 -21.80 15.37 -0.63
N GLU A 16 -20.46 15.38 -0.51
CA GLU A 16 -19.54 15.18 -1.64
C GLU A 16 -19.75 13.81 -2.31
N PHE A 17 -19.88 12.74 -1.51
CA PHE A 17 -20.13 11.41 -2.04
C PHE A 17 -21.50 11.28 -2.72
N ALA A 18 -22.56 11.87 -2.14
CA ALA A 18 -23.89 11.92 -2.76
C ALA A 18 -23.85 12.66 -4.10
N HIS A 19 -23.19 13.83 -4.14
CA HIS A 19 -23.04 14.60 -5.37
C HIS A 19 -22.25 13.84 -6.44
N HIS A 20 -21.19 13.12 -6.05
CA HIS A 20 -20.45 12.24 -6.95
C HIS A 20 -21.32 11.12 -7.53
N LEU A 21 -22.13 10.47 -6.69
CA LEU A 21 -23.04 9.40 -7.12
C LEU A 21 -24.16 9.91 -8.04
N GLN A 22 -24.72 11.07 -7.75
CA GLN A 22 -25.70 11.72 -8.62
C GLN A 22 -25.09 12.06 -9.98
N THR A 23 -23.92 12.70 -9.98
CA THR A 23 -23.27 13.18 -11.21
C THR A 23 -22.81 12.04 -12.12
N LEU A 24 -22.19 10.98 -11.56
CA LEU A 24 -21.65 9.90 -12.37
C LEU A 24 -22.65 8.77 -12.68
N TYR A 25 -23.65 8.57 -11.82
CA TYR A 25 -24.52 7.40 -11.91
C TYR A 25 -26.02 7.72 -11.81
N GLY A 26 -26.42 8.98 -11.62
CA GLY A 26 -27.83 9.41 -11.62
C GLY A 26 -28.61 9.02 -10.36
N TYR A 27 -27.95 8.70 -9.24
CA TYR A 27 -28.66 8.43 -7.99
C TYR A 27 -29.34 9.69 -7.44
N GLU A 28 -30.57 9.54 -6.95
CA GLU A 28 -31.28 10.61 -6.23
C GLU A 28 -30.69 10.75 -4.81
N PRO A 29 -30.12 11.91 -4.44
CA PRO A 29 -29.50 12.10 -3.12
C PRO A 29 -30.41 11.77 -1.94
N ASP A 30 -31.70 12.11 -2.03
CA ASP A 30 -32.69 11.89 -0.96
C ASP A 30 -32.99 10.40 -0.71
N ARG A 31 -32.59 9.51 -1.62
CA ARG A 31 -32.74 8.06 -1.49
C ARG A 31 -31.48 7.37 -0.97
N LEU A 32 -30.38 8.10 -0.80
CA LEU A 32 -29.12 7.54 -0.36
C LEU A 32 -29.05 7.48 1.17
N ALA A 33 -28.68 6.32 1.69
CA ALA A 33 -28.37 6.13 3.10
C ALA A 33 -26.92 5.62 3.22
N PHE A 34 -26.08 6.37 3.92
CA PHE A 34 -24.66 6.01 4.08
C PHE A 34 -24.39 5.43 5.46
N ARG A 35 -23.71 4.28 5.49
CA ARG A 35 -23.15 3.74 6.72
C ARG A 35 -21.81 4.44 7.01
N ARG A 36 -21.78 5.18 8.12
CA ARG A 36 -20.56 5.82 8.61
C ARG A 36 -19.70 4.82 9.38
N LEU A 37 -18.43 4.74 9.04
CA LEU A 37 -17.44 3.89 9.71
C LEU A 37 -16.22 4.74 10.06
N ARG A 38 -15.80 4.68 11.32
CA ARG A 38 -14.53 5.25 11.79
C ARG A 38 -13.61 4.10 12.15
N PHE A 39 -12.37 4.16 11.70
CA PHE A 39 -11.36 3.13 11.98
C PHE A 39 -10.02 3.79 12.24
N PRO A 40 -9.20 3.22 13.14
CA PRO A 40 -7.80 3.57 13.23
C PRO A 40 -7.03 2.90 12.08
N THR A 41 -6.03 3.60 11.54
CA THR A 41 -5.03 3.01 10.65
C THR A 41 -3.79 2.67 11.45
N GLY A 42 -3.27 1.45 11.31
CA GLY A 42 -2.04 1.04 11.97
C GLY A 42 -1.90 -0.46 12.15
N TYR A 43 -0.91 -0.83 12.96
CA TYR A 43 -0.56 -2.20 13.26
C TYR A 43 -0.10 -2.35 14.72
N ARG A 44 -0.17 -3.59 15.23
CA ARG A 44 0.45 -3.93 16.52
C ARG A 44 1.94 -4.21 16.33
N SER A 45 2.76 -3.70 17.24
CA SER A 45 4.21 -3.98 17.26
C SER A 45 4.52 -5.47 17.50
N LYS A 46 3.61 -6.19 18.18
CA LYS A 46 3.62 -7.65 18.32
C LYS A 46 2.19 -8.17 18.12
N GLN A 47 2.04 -9.17 17.24
CA GLN A 47 0.76 -9.83 17.00
C GLN A 47 0.56 -11.06 17.89
N TRP A 48 1.64 -11.75 18.26
CA TRP A 48 1.62 -12.91 19.15
C TRP A 48 2.28 -12.56 20.49
N VAL A 49 1.49 -12.59 21.56
CA VAL A 49 1.92 -12.37 22.94
C VAL A 49 1.43 -13.51 23.81
N ARG A 50 2.34 -14.20 24.50
CA ARG A 50 2.05 -15.39 25.32
C ARG A 50 1.31 -16.46 24.49
N ASN A 51 0.04 -16.72 24.79
CA ASN A 51 -0.83 -17.68 24.13
C ASN A 51 -1.91 -17.02 23.25
N VAL A 52 -1.83 -15.71 23.00
CA VAL A 52 -2.81 -14.96 22.21
C VAL A 52 -2.16 -14.47 20.92
N VAL A 53 -2.86 -14.67 19.80
CA VAL A 53 -2.44 -14.19 18.47
C VAL A 53 -3.56 -13.32 17.87
N GLY A 54 -3.24 -12.07 17.55
CA GLY A 54 -4.13 -11.19 16.81
C GLY A 54 -4.11 -11.53 15.32
N VAL A 55 -5.29 -11.76 14.74
CA VAL A 55 -5.49 -12.07 13.31
C VAL A 55 -6.43 -11.03 12.68
N GLY A 56 -6.09 -10.57 11.47
CA GLY A 56 -6.88 -9.59 10.72
C GLY A 56 -6.94 -8.22 11.42
N MET A 57 -8.13 -7.63 11.52
CA MET A 57 -8.34 -6.29 12.09
C MET A 57 -7.92 -6.15 13.55
N SER A 58 -7.79 -7.25 14.30
CA SER A 58 -7.28 -7.23 15.67
C SER A 58 -5.77 -6.93 15.75
N SER A 59 -5.05 -7.06 14.64
CA SER A 59 -3.59 -6.86 14.58
C SER A 59 -3.14 -5.82 13.56
N PHE A 60 -3.86 -5.65 12.45
CA PHE A 60 -3.53 -4.73 11.37
C PHE A 60 -4.81 -4.20 10.70
N PHE A 61 -4.85 -2.90 10.44
CA PHE A 61 -5.82 -2.32 9.52
C PHE A 61 -5.28 -1.07 8.83
N CYS A 62 -5.56 -0.94 7.55
CA CYS A 62 -5.44 0.30 6.81
C CYS A 62 -6.63 0.44 5.85
N GLU A 63 -6.77 1.62 5.26
CA GLU A 63 -7.75 1.82 4.19
C GLU A 63 -7.61 0.77 3.06
N PRO A 64 -8.72 0.44 2.37
CA PRO A 64 -8.75 -0.66 1.40
C PRO A 64 -8.20 -0.27 0.02
N LEU A 65 -7.26 0.69 -0.08
CA LEU A 65 -6.74 1.18 -1.37
C LEU A 65 -6.12 0.06 -2.21
N GLU A 66 -5.43 -0.88 -1.55
CA GLU A 66 -4.71 -2.00 -2.19
C GLU A 66 -5.27 -3.38 -1.80
N SER A 67 -6.51 -3.44 -1.28
CA SER A 67 -7.18 -4.70 -0.90
C SER A 67 -6.38 -5.64 0.03
N THR A 68 -5.58 -5.07 0.94
CA THR A 68 -4.60 -5.85 1.73
C THR A 68 -5.17 -6.52 2.98
N ALA A 69 -6.29 -6.05 3.55
CA ALA A 69 -6.77 -6.49 4.86
C ALA A 69 -7.01 -8.01 4.97
N ILE A 70 -7.63 -8.62 3.95
CA ILE A 70 -7.87 -10.08 3.92
C ILE A 70 -6.55 -10.83 3.73
N ALA A 71 -5.68 -10.35 2.84
CA ALA A 71 -4.37 -10.95 2.59
C ALA A 71 -3.51 -10.96 3.87
N MET A 72 -3.55 -9.88 4.66
CA MET A 72 -2.87 -9.77 5.95
C MET A 72 -3.39 -10.81 6.95
N GLY A 73 -4.72 -10.93 7.11
CA GLY A 73 -5.31 -11.95 7.98
C GLY A 73 -4.96 -13.38 7.56
N HIS A 74 -4.98 -13.65 6.25
CA HIS A 74 -4.60 -14.95 5.71
C HIS A 74 -3.12 -15.26 5.94
N SER A 75 -2.22 -14.29 5.75
CA SER A 75 -0.79 -14.41 6.04
C SER A 75 -0.55 -14.81 7.51
N THR A 76 -1.20 -14.12 8.45
CA THR A 76 -1.09 -14.48 9.87
C THR A 76 -1.60 -15.90 10.15
N ALA A 77 -2.72 -16.31 9.54
CA ALA A 77 -3.27 -17.65 9.69
C ALA A 77 -2.31 -18.75 9.17
N LEU A 78 -1.64 -18.52 8.03
CA LEU A 78 -0.62 -19.42 7.50
C LEU A 78 0.60 -19.51 8.41
N CYS A 79 1.10 -18.38 8.91
CA CYS A 79 2.21 -18.38 9.87
C CYS A 79 1.86 -19.14 11.15
N LEU A 80 0.63 -18.97 11.66
CA LEU A 80 0.17 -19.69 12.84
C LEU A 80 0.04 -21.19 12.58
N ARG A 81 -0.52 -21.59 11.42
CA ARG A 81 -0.57 -23.00 11.01
C ARG A 81 0.82 -23.63 11.01
N GLU A 82 1.81 -22.97 10.41
CA GLU A 82 3.18 -23.50 10.38
C GLU A 82 3.81 -23.56 11.78
N ALA A 83 3.55 -22.58 12.65
CA ALA A 83 4.00 -22.63 14.03
C ALA A 83 3.38 -23.83 14.79
N LEU A 84 2.08 -24.09 14.60
CA LEU A 84 1.38 -25.22 15.21
C LEU A 84 1.82 -26.58 14.67
N ARG A 85 2.32 -26.65 13.43
CA ARG A 85 2.88 -27.90 12.87
C ARG A 85 4.31 -28.17 13.36
N ASN A 86 5.04 -27.12 13.71
CA ASN A 86 6.45 -27.20 14.10
C ASN A 86 6.64 -27.06 15.62
N GLN A 87 5.77 -27.66 16.43
CA GLN A 87 5.82 -27.57 17.91
C GLN A 87 7.11 -28.16 18.53
N HIS A 88 7.89 -28.92 17.78
CA HIS A 88 9.23 -29.35 18.19
C HIS A 88 10.22 -28.17 18.25
N VAL A 89 9.91 -27.05 17.59
CA VAL A 89 10.64 -25.78 17.71
C VAL A 89 10.11 -25.02 18.92
N GLY A 90 11.00 -24.43 19.71
CA GLY A 90 10.62 -23.62 20.87
C GLY A 90 9.62 -22.51 20.51
N VAL A 91 8.52 -22.43 21.28
CA VAL A 91 7.40 -21.51 21.00
C VAL A 91 7.84 -20.05 20.95
N ASP A 92 8.85 -19.66 21.73
CA ASP A 92 9.37 -18.29 21.74
C ASP A 92 10.06 -17.95 20.41
N LEU A 93 10.80 -18.89 19.81
CA LEU A 93 11.42 -18.70 18.50
C LEU A 93 10.38 -18.56 17.39
N LEU A 94 9.33 -19.39 17.43
CA LEU A 94 8.20 -19.30 16.48
C LEU A 94 7.45 -17.98 16.62
N ARG A 95 7.22 -17.55 17.87
CA ARG A 95 6.59 -16.27 18.20
C ARG A 95 7.39 -15.08 17.67
N ASP A 96 8.70 -15.08 17.88
CA ASP A 96 9.58 -14.01 17.42
C ASP A 96 9.67 -13.94 15.91
N ARG A 97 9.70 -15.11 15.23
CA ARG A 97 9.62 -15.18 13.78
C ARG A 97 8.32 -14.57 13.25
N LEU A 98 7.16 -14.98 13.80
CA LEU A 98 5.86 -14.45 13.38
C LEU A 98 5.78 -12.94 13.60
N ASN A 99 6.15 -12.46 14.80
CA ASN A 99 6.10 -11.04 15.11
C ASN A 99 6.98 -10.22 14.17
N ARG A 100 8.21 -10.66 13.88
CA ARG A 100 9.11 -9.97 12.95
C ARG A 100 8.57 -9.97 11.53
N SER A 101 8.13 -11.11 11.00
CA SER A 101 7.65 -11.18 9.62
C SER A 101 6.37 -10.37 9.40
N GLN A 102 5.45 -10.41 10.37
CA GLN A 102 4.17 -9.71 10.26
C GLN A 102 4.32 -8.20 10.49
N LEU A 103 5.28 -7.78 11.34
CA LEU A 103 5.62 -6.37 11.50
C LEU A 103 6.18 -5.77 10.21
N GLN A 104 7.16 -6.43 9.58
CA GLN A 104 7.72 -5.98 8.31
C GLN A 104 6.65 -5.97 7.21
N LEU A 105 5.80 -6.99 7.15
CA LEU A 105 4.69 -7.05 6.20
C LEU A 105 3.71 -5.88 6.37
N ALA A 106 3.33 -5.57 7.61
CA ALA A 106 2.45 -4.44 7.91
C ALA A 106 3.07 -3.08 7.54
N GLN A 107 4.37 -2.91 7.81
CA GLN A 107 5.11 -1.70 7.45
C GLN A 107 5.18 -1.54 5.93
N SER A 108 5.55 -2.59 5.20
CA SER A 108 5.56 -2.60 3.73
C SER A 108 4.20 -2.21 3.15
N VAL A 109 3.10 -2.70 3.76
CA VAL A 109 1.75 -2.36 3.30
C VAL A 109 1.41 -0.89 3.50
N LEU A 110 1.61 -0.36 4.71
CA LEU A 110 1.31 1.04 4.99
C LEU A 110 2.16 1.97 4.15
N GLU A 111 3.42 1.62 3.96
CA GLU A 111 4.34 2.42 3.18
C GLU A 111 3.92 2.50 1.71
N PHE A 112 3.57 1.37 1.09
CA PHE A 112 3.09 1.34 -0.29
C PHE A 112 1.79 2.13 -0.48
N VAL A 113 0.85 2.02 0.47
CA VAL A 113 -0.39 2.82 0.46
C VAL A 113 -0.06 4.30 0.58
N GLN A 114 0.82 4.69 1.51
CA GLN A 114 1.24 6.08 1.69
C GLN A 114 1.84 6.68 0.42
N MET A 115 2.61 5.90 -0.35
CA MET A 115 3.25 6.38 -1.57
C MET A 115 2.24 6.89 -2.62
N HIS A 116 1.02 6.35 -2.67
CA HIS A 116 -0.04 6.89 -3.55
C HIS A 116 -0.38 8.34 -3.22
N TYR A 117 -0.36 8.69 -1.94
CA TYR A 117 -0.65 10.05 -1.49
C TYR A 117 0.54 10.98 -1.69
N THR A 118 1.77 10.53 -1.43
CA THR A 118 2.97 11.38 -1.51
C THR A 118 3.45 11.63 -2.95
N LEU A 119 3.18 10.69 -3.88
CA LEU A 119 3.59 10.81 -5.29
C LEU A 119 2.65 11.66 -6.15
N THR A 120 1.51 12.08 -5.60
CA THR A 120 0.54 12.88 -6.34
C THR A 120 1.06 14.27 -6.73
N GLN A 121 0.59 14.78 -7.86
CA GLN A 121 0.82 16.16 -8.29
C GLN A 121 -0.30 17.12 -7.84
N ARG A 122 -1.35 16.61 -7.20
CA ARG A 122 -2.48 17.41 -6.72
C ARG A 122 -2.06 18.40 -5.63
N ARG A 123 -2.54 19.64 -5.73
CA ARG A 123 -2.30 20.73 -4.75
C ARG A 123 -3.56 21.50 -4.40
N ASP A 124 -4.70 21.02 -4.87
CA ASP A 124 -5.99 21.69 -4.89
C ASP A 124 -6.70 21.72 -3.52
N SER A 125 -6.23 20.96 -2.53
CA SER A 125 -6.80 20.95 -1.17
C SER A 125 -5.71 20.93 -0.10
N ALA A 126 -6.09 21.24 1.14
CA ALA A 126 -5.19 21.10 2.30
C ALA A 126 -4.70 19.65 2.45
N PHE A 127 -5.61 18.67 2.28
CA PHE A 127 -5.28 17.25 2.32
C PHE A 127 -4.13 16.87 1.37
N TRP A 128 -4.20 17.28 0.11
CA TRP A 128 -3.16 16.94 -0.88
C TRP A 128 -1.85 17.69 -0.63
N ARG A 129 -1.92 18.92 -0.10
CA ARG A 129 -0.72 19.70 0.26
C ARG A 129 -0.01 19.11 1.47
N ASP A 130 -0.75 18.64 2.48
CA ASP A 130 -0.17 18.04 3.69
C ASP A 130 0.58 16.74 3.37
N TYR A 131 0.04 15.89 2.50
CA TYR A 131 0.74 14.67 2.07
C TYR A 131 1.97 14.97 1.19
N GLN A 132 1.94 16.04 0.40
CA GLN A 132 3.15 16.44 -0.33
C GLN A 132 4.24 16.95 0.60
N ALA A 133 3.86 17.72 1.62
CA ALA A 133 4.79 18.28 2.60
C ALA A 133 5.50 17.19 3.44
N GLN A 134 4.87 16.02 3.63
CA GLN A 134 5.51 14.86 4.27
C GLN A 134 6.71 14.34 3.46
N GLY A 135 6.67 14.46 2.14
CA GLY A 135 7.72 13.99 1.24
C GLY A 135 7.89 12.48 1.23
N LEU A 136 8.97 12.03 0.58
CA LEU A 136 9.35 10.63 0.47
C LEU A 136 10.51 10.31 1.41
N ALA A 137 10.46 9.14 2.04
CA ALA A 137 11.58 8.58 2.76
C ALA A 137 12.79 8.36 1.82
N GLU A 138 13.99 8.30 2.39
CA GLU A 138 15.22 8.19 1.60
C GLU A 138 15.24 6.94 0.71
N HIS A 139 14.90 5.78 1.27
CA HIS A 139 14.89 4.53 0.51
C HIS A 139 13.83 4.52 -0.60
N GLN A 140 12.70 5.21 -0.43
CA GLN A 140 11.70 5.41 -1.48
C GLN A 140 12.25 6.26 -2.63
N ARG A 141 12.97 7.35 -2.31
CA ARG A 141 13.62 8.21 -3.32
C ARG A 141 14.68 7.43 -4.10
N LEU A 142 15.52 6.67 -3.40
CA LEU A 142 16.53 5.80 -4.01
C LEU A 142 15.88 4.72 -4.89
N TRP A 143 14.72 4.20 -4.47
CA TRP A 143 14.00 3.20 -5.26
C TRP A 143 13.42 3.76 -6.56
N ILE A 144 12.84 4.96 -6.51
CA ILE A 144 12.40 5.68 -7.70
C ILE A 144 13.59 6.03 -8.60
N GLU A 145 14.72 6.44 -8.01
CA GLU A 145 15.94 6.71 -8.77
C GLU A 145 16.44 5.45 -9.48
N HIS A 146 16.48 4.30 -8.79
CA HIS A 146 16.83 3.02 -9.39
C HIS A 146 15.91 2.70 -10.57
N TYR A 147 14.60 2.86 -10.40
CA TYR A 147 13.63 2.65 -11.47
C TYR A 147 13.85 3.60 -12.68
N THR A 148 14.09 4.88 -12.43
CA THR A 148 14.19 5.92 -13.47
C THR A 148 15.56 6.04 -14.12
N LYS A 149 16.63 5.57 -13.46
CA LYS A 149 18.03 5.72 -13.92
C LYS A 149 18.79 4.40 -14.06
N ALA A 150 18.15 3.24 -13.90
CA ALA A 150 18.81 1.95 -14.07
C ALA A 150 19.59 1.87 -15.40
N PRO A 151 20.87 1.45 -15.39
CA PRO A 151 21.64 1.23 -16.61
C PRO A 151 20.91 0.30 -17.58
N GLN A 152 21.06 0.54 -18.89
CA GLN A 152 20.51 -0.35 -19.91
C GLN A 152 20.93 -1.80 -19.65
N GLY A 153 19.95 -2.71 -19.61
CA GLY A 153 20.16 -4.13 -19.34
C GLY A 153 20.03 -4.55 -17.87
N LYS A 154 19.99 -3.63 -16.91
CA LYS A 154 19.60 -3.98 -15.52
C LYS A 154 18.08 -4.02 -15.40
N ARG A 155 17.55 -5.17 -14.97
CA ARG A 155 16.11 -5.38 -14.77
C ARG A 155 15.71 -4.84 -13.41
N PHE A 156 14.52 -4.25 -13.34
CA PHE A 156 13.86 -3.90 -12.08
C PHE A 156 13.32 -5.19 -11.46
N ASP A 157 14.05 -5.78 -10.52
CA ASP A 157 13.82 -7.15 -10.04
C ASP A 157 13.27 -7.19 -8.60
N MET A 158 12.65 -8.32 -8.26
CA MET A 158 12.20 -8.67 -6.91
C MET A 158 13.33 -8.69 -5.89
N ALA A 159 14.54 -9.07 -6.29
CA ALA A 159 15.69 -9.06 -5.40
C ALA A 159 15.97 -7.64 -4.85
N ASP A 160 15.84 -6.63 -5.71
CA ASP A 160 16.07 -5.24 -5.33
C ASP A 160 14.95 -4.73 -4.40
N VAL A 161 13.69 -5.12 -4.65
CA VAL A 161 12.57 -4.80 -3.75
C VAL A 161 12.86 -5.28 -2.33
N LYS A 162 13.35 -6.53 -2.19
CA LYS A 162 13.68 -7.09 -0.88
C LYS A 162 14.85 -6.38 -0.21
N ALA A 163 15.84 -5.94 -0.99
CA ALA A 163 16.97 -5.18 -0.48
C ALA A 163 16.53 -3.80 0.06
N VAL A 164 15.52 -3.19 -0.55
CA VAL A 164 15.03 -1.85 -0.18
C VAL A 164 13.96 -1.88 0.92
N PHE A 165 12.96 -2.76 0.80
CA PHE A 165 11.77 -2.77 1.67
C PHE A 165 11.75 -3.94 2.67
N GLY A 166 12.79 -4.77 2.68
CA GLY A 166 12.92 -5.92 3.56
C GLY A 166 12.39 -7.22 2.97
N GLU A 167 12.65 -8.30 3.70
CA GLU A 167 12.41 -9.67 3.22
C GLU A 167 10.92 -10.03 3.15
N PHE A 168 10.12 -9.51 4.10
CA PHE A 168 8.70 -9.81 4.24
C PHE A 168 7.84 -8.65 3.71
N GLY A 169 7.77 -8.53 2.38
CA GLY A 169 6.90 -7.56 1.69
C GLY A 169 5.73 -8.22 0.96
N MET A 170 4.64 -7.48 0.77
CA MET A 170 3.48 -7.94 -0.03
C MET A 170 3.63 -7.60 -1.51
N PHE A 171 4.28 -6.46 -1.80
CA PHE A 171 4.33 -5.88 -3.13
C PHE A 171 5.57 -6.31 -3.89
N CYS A 172 5.41 -6.53 -5.19
CA CYS A 172 6.47 -6.97 -6.08
C CYS A 172 7.04 -5.81 -6.90
N ASN A 173 8.11 -6.07 -7.62
CA ASN A 173 8.72 -5.12 -8.56
C ASN A 173 7.68 -4.58 -9.55
N LEU A 174 6.76 -5.41 -10.03
CA LEU A 174 5.68 -4.95 -10.91
C LEU A 174 4.70 -4.00 -10.20
N SER A 175 4.36 -4.25 -8.94
CA SER A 175 3.51 -3.35 -8.14
C SER A 175 4.10 -1.94 -8.08
N TYR A 176 5.39 -1.82 -7.76
CA TYR A 176 6.08 -0.53 -7.72
C TYR A 176 6.23 0.09 -9.12
N ALA A 177 6.56 -0.70 -10.13
CA ALA A 177 6.69 -0.21 -11.50
C ALA A 177 5.36 0.36 -12.03
N THR A 178 4.24 -0.30 -11.76
CA THR A 178 2.91 0.18 -12.12
C THR A 178 2.56 1.47 -11.40
N MET A 179 2.83 1.56 -10.08
CA MET A 179 2.64 2.80 -9.34
C MET A 179 3.46 3.94 -9.96
N PHE A 180 4.77 3.72 -10.16
CA PHE A 180 5.66 4.74 -10.67
C PHE A 180 5.27 5.24 -12.05
N TYR A 181 4.98 4.30 -12.95
CA TYR A 181 4.51 4.62 -14.29
C TYR A 181 3.19 5.40 -14.26
N GLY A 182 2.24 5.00 -13.40
CA GLY A 182 0.96 5.67 -13.22
C GLY A 182 1.09 7.13 -12.74
N TYR A 183 2.09 7.41 -11.90
CA TYR A 183 2.42 8.78 -11.46
C TYR A 183 3.37 9.53 -12.42
N GLY A 184 3.62 8.99 -13.61
CA GLY A 184 4.38 9.66 -14.68
C GLY A 184 5.90 9.49 -14.61
N MET A 185 6.41 8.71 -13.66
CA MET A 185 7.83 8.34 -13.61
C MET A 185 8.10 7.25 -14.64
N LYS A 186 8.96 7.52 -15.63
CA LYS A 186 9.27 6.56 -16.69
C LYS A 186 10.58 5.82 -16.38
N PRO A 187 10.68 4.52 -16.67
CA PRO A 187 11.92 3.77 -16.48
C PRO A 187 12.94 4.17 -17.55
N ALA A 188 14.23 4.11 -17.19
CA ALA A 188 15.34 4.45 -18.09
C ALA A 188 15.29 3.71 -19.43
N ALA A 189 14.89 2.43 -19.41
CA ALA A 189 14.82 1.57 -20.59
C ALA A 189 13.70 1.94 -21.60
N LEU A 190 12.74 2.80 -21.23
CA LEU A 190 11.71 3.33 -22.14
C LEU A 190 12.13 4.66 -22.81
N GLY A 191 13.36 5.12 -22.59
CA GLY A 191 13.94 6.24 -23.32
C GLY A 191 14.14 5.90 -24.80
N VAL A 192 13.06 6.07 -25.60
CA VAL A 192 12.97 6.11 -27.06
C VAL A 192 14.23 5.63 -27.79
N SER A 193 14.36 4.32 -28.04
CA SER A 193 14.95 3.90 -29.31
C SER A 193 13.90 4.21 -30.37
N GLN A 194 14.22 5.05 -31.35
CA GLN A 194 13.40 5.22 -32.54
C GLN A 194 13.04 3.84 -33.09
N VAL A 195 11.80 3.41 -32.89
CA VAL A 195 11.21 2.40 -33.78
C VAL A 195 11.10 3.13 -35.10
N LYS A 196 12.11 2.96 -35.97
CA LYS A 196 11.99 3.30 -37.39
C LYS A 196 10.69 2.63 -37.82
N ALA A 197 9.70 3.45 -38.19
CA ALA A 197 8.52 2.98 -38.88
C ALA A 197 9.04 2.23 -40.10
N ALA A 198 9.01 0.89 -40.04
CA ALA A 198 9.10 0.09 -41.24
C ALA A 198 7.85 0.45 -42.04
N ALA A 199 8.07 1.27 -43.06
CA ALA A 199 7.08 1.57 -44.06
C ALA A 199 6.56 0.24 -44.61
N ILE A 200 5.28 -0.02 -44.37
CA ILE A 200 4.53 -0.98 -45.17
C ILE A 200 4.19 -0.21 -46.44
N ALA A 201 4.98 -0.46 -47.48
CA ALA A 201 4.64 -0.18 -48.87
C ALA A 201 3.90 -1.39 -49.45
#